data_AF-A0A151SM74-F1
#
_entry.id   AF-A0A151SM74-F1
#
_cell.length_a   1.000
_cell.length_b   1.000
_cell.length_c   1.000
_cell.angle_alpha   90.00
_cell.angle_beta   90.00
_cell.angle_gamma   90.00
#
_symmetry.space_group_name_H-M   'P 1'
#
loop_
_entity.id
_entity.type
_entity.pdbx_description
1 polymer ?
#
loop_
_entity_poly.entity_id
_entity_poly.type
_entity_poly.pdbx_seq_one_letter_code
_entity_poly.pdbx_strand_id
1 'polypeptide(L)'
;MGKSTDPPHFYMYHCFFRDLGVCLPFTQFECDFLNFVNSVPCQLHPNSWGFLRAFQVLCTVLGIEVSLPVFLHFYQLKVGVPRYDILSLSGSRGGGLFTLYSQSYKNFKQEFFRVALVDVDPMEDGAFYFGGLLRFPFYWSPRPLSFHGLGKGSLTV
;
A
#
# COMPACT_ATOMS: atom_id res chain seq x y z
N MET A 1 -11.05 28.94 -2.03
CA MET A 1 -11.53 27.55 -1.93
C MET A 1 -11.83 27.28 -0.46
N GLY A 2 -13.09 26.99 -0.11
CA GLY A 2 -13.47 26.73 1.27
C GLY A 2 -12.74 25.50 1.81
N LYS A 3 -12.21 25.57 3.03
CA LYS A 3 -11.71 24.38 3.72
C LYS A 3 -12.90 23.43 3.89
N SER A 4 -12.77 22.22 3.34
CA SER A 4 -13.72 21.14 3.62
C SER A 4 -13.81 20.97 5.15
N THR A 5 -15.02 20.96 5.69
CA THR A 5 -15.31 20.67 7.10
C THR A 5 -15.25 19.17 7.39
N ASP A 6 -15.06 18.33 6.37
CA ASP A 6 -15.00 16.89 6.57
C ASP A 6 -13.69 16.50 7.27
N PRO A 7 -13.76 15.55 8.22
CA PRO A 7 -12.56 14.98 8.81
C PRO A 7 -11.64 14.38 7.73
N PRO A 8 -10.31 14.36 7.97
CA PRO A 8 -9.37 13.65 7.12
C PRO A 8 -9.84 12.21 6.90
N HIS A 9 -9.84 11.76 5.64
CA HIS A 9 -10.34 10.44 5.29
C HIS A 9 -9.65 9.89 4.05
N PHE A 10 -9.72 8.57 3.89
CA PHE A 10 -9.28 7.87 2.70
C PHE A 10 -10.30 6.78 2.34
N TYR A 11 -10.17 6.23 1.13
CA TYR A 11 -11.05 5.19 0.61
C TYR A 11 -10.32 3.87 0.49
N MET A 12 -11.04 2.77 0.72
CA MET A 12 -10.56 1.40 0.53
C MET A 12 -11.66 0.56 -0.10
N TYR A 13 -11.31 -0.39 -0.97
CA TYR A 13 -12.29 -1.33 -1.49
C TYR A 13 -12.66 -2.36 -0.42
N HIS A 14 -13.93 -2.80 -0.40
CA HIS A 14 -14.42 -3.77 0.59
C HIS A 14 -13.62 -5.09 0.58
N CYS A 15 -13.20 -5.54 -0.61
CA CYS A 15 -12.40 -6.75 -0.77
C CYS A 15 -11.07 -6.74 -0.02
N PHE A 16 -10.50 -5.57 0.29
CA PHE A 16 -9.25 -5.47 1.04
C PHE A 16 -9.42 -6.05 2.45
N PHE A 17 -10.52 -5.73 3.12
CA PHE A 17 -10.84 -6.26 4.44
C PHE A 17 -11.34 -7.69 4.36
N ARG A 18 -12.35 -7.93 3.51
CA ARG A 18 -13.06 -9.22 3.44
C ARG A 18 -12.18 -10.37 2.96
N ASP A 19 -11.43 -10.16 1.87
CA ASP A 19 -10.76 -11.24 1.16
C ASP A 19 -9.25 -11.24 1.37
N LEU A 20 -8.64 -10.07 1.56
CA LEU A 20 -7.19 -9.93 1.70
C LEU A 20 -6.74 -9.82 3.17
N GLY A 21 -7.68 -9.70 4.11
CA GLY A 21 -7.38 -9.59 5.53
C GLY A 21 -6.55 -8.35 5.88
N VAL A 22 -6.68 -7.27 5.11
CA VAL A 22 -6.07 -5.97 5.44
C VAL A 22 -6.75 -5.43 6.69
N CYS A 23 -5.96 -5.02 7.67
CA CYS A 23 -6.45 -4.48 8.93
C CYS A 23 -6.03 -3.01 9.08
N LEU A 24 -6.83 -2.26 9.84
CA LEU A 24 -6.48 -0.92 10.29
C LEU A 24 -6.18 -0.92 11.80
N PRO A 25 -5.28 -0.04 12.29
CA PRO A 25 -4.40 0.82 11.48
C PRO A 25 -3.39 0.00 10.66
N PHE A 26 -2.92 0.57 9.56
CA PHE A 26 -1.90 -0.10 8.75
C PHE A 26 -0.61 -0.27 9.55
N THR A 27 0.13 -1.32 9.23
CA THR A 27 1.47 -1.53 9.75
C THR A 27 2.42 -0.43 9.27
N GLN A 28 3.55 -0.25 9.98
CA GLN A 28 4.60 0.66 9.56
C GLN A 28 5.08 0.37 8.13
N PHE A 29 5.30 -0.91 7.80
CA PHE A 29 5.71 -1.34 6.47
C PHE A 29 4.72 -0.95 5.37
N GLU A 30 3.41 -1.11 5.59
CA GLU A 30 2.39 -0.72 4.61
C GLU A 30 2.33 0.81 4.43
N CYS A 31 2.45 1.57 5.53
CA CYS A 31 2.53 3.03 5.49
C CYS A 31 3.78 3.50 4.71
N ASP A 32 4.94 2.93 5.01
CA ASP A 32 6.21 3.25 4.35
C ASP A 32 6.16 2.94 2.86
N PHE A 33 5.55 1.81 2.49
CA PHE A 33 5.34 1.46 1.10
C PHE A 33 4.44 2.48 0.39
N LEU A 34 3.28 2.82 0.96
CA LEU A 34 2.34 3.80 0.39
C LEU A 34 2.98 5.19 0.24
N ASN A 35 3.78 5.62 1.21
CA ASN A 35 4.59 6.84 1.11
C ASN A 35 5.61 6.76 -0.01
N PHE A 36 6.39 5.67 -0.05
CA PHE A 36 7.43 5.47 -1.05
C PHE A 36 6.87 5.54 -2.46
N VAL A 37 5.72 4.90 -2.71
CA VAL A 37 5.08 4.90 -4.03
C VAL A 37 4.19 6.13 -4.27
N ASN A 38 4.09 7.03 -3.28
CA ASN A 38 3.23 8.21 -3.27
C ASN A 38 1.79 7.87 -3.72
N SER A 39 1.15 6.94 -3.02
CA SER A 39 -0.16 6.37 -3.39
C SER A 39 -1.09 6.25 -2.19
N VAL A 40 -2.39 6.38 -2.43
CA VAL A 40 -3.43 5.99 -1.44
C VAL A 40 -3.68 4.47 -1.48
N PRO A 41 -4.31 3.90 -0.43
CA PRO A 41 -4.67 2.48 -0.40
C PRO A 41 -5.48 1.99 -1.60
N CYS A 42 -6.51 2.74 -2.04
CA CYS A 42 -7.38 2.35 -3.15
C CYS A 42 -6.79 2.55 -4.56
N GLN A 43 -5.61 3.17 -4.66
CA GLN A 43 -4.86 3.22 -5.92
C GLN A 43 -4.11 1.91 -6.17
N LEU A 44 -3.83 1.12 -5.14
CA LEU A 44 -3.25 -0.22 -5.31
C LEU A 44 -4.31 -1.21 -5.78
N HIS A 45 -3.91 -2.06 -6.72
CA HIS A 45 -4.71 -3.23 -7.11
C HIS A 45 -4.86 -4.21 -5.93
N PRO A 46 -5.99 -4.92 -5.77
CA PRO A 46 -6.15 -5.93 -4.71
C PRO A 46 -4.99 -6.94 -4.63
N ASN A 47 -4.53 -7.44 -5.78
CA ASN A 47 -3.36 -8.34 -5.78
C ASN A 47 -2.08 -7.71 -5.20
N SER A 48 -1.90 -6.39 -5.33
CA SER A 48 -0.77 -5.67 -4.74
C SER A 48 -0.81 -5.74 -3.21
N TRP A 49 -1.99 -5.58 -2.61
CA TRP A 49 -2.19 -5.78 -1.17
C TRP A 49 -1.89 -7.23 -0.75
N GLY A 50 -2.25 -8.21 -1.59
CA GLY A 50 -1.89 -9.61 -1.37
C GLY A 50 -0.38 -9.84 -1.29
N PHE A 51 0.43 -9.17 -2.13
CA PHE A 51 1.89 -9.27 -2.07
C PHE A 51 2.45 -8.69 -0.77
N LEU A 52 1.97 -7.51 -0.34
CA LEU A 52 2.38 -6.90 0.93
C LEU A 52 2.09 -7.86 2.10
N ARG A 53 0.87 -8.40 2.14
CA ARG A 53 0.45 -9.31 3.21
C ARG A 53 1.25 -10.60 3.22
N ALA A 54 1.44 -11.23 2.05
CA ALA A 54 2.21 -12.46 1.94
C ALA A 54 3.67 -12.27 2.38
N PHE A 55 4.28 -11.12 2.08
CA PHE A 55 5.64 -10.80 2.49
C PHE A 55 5.74 -10.64 4.01
N GLN A 56 4.81 -9.92 4.64
CA GLN A 56 4.76 -9.79 6.10
C GLN A 56 4.59 -11.14 6.80
N VAL A 57 3.70 -12.00 6.29
CA VAL A 57 3.50 -13.36 6.83
C VAL A 57 4.76 -14.18 6.69
N LEU A 58 5.42 -14.15 5.52
CA LEU A 58 6.68 -14.86 5.30
C LEU A 58 7.77 -14.40 6.28
N CYS A 59 7.97 -13.09 6.44
CA CYS A 59 8.92 -12.54 7.38
C CYS A 59 8.62 -13.00 8.82
N THR A 60 7.35 -12.95 9.23
CA THR A 60 6.90 -13.40 10.55
C THR A 60 7.21 -14.88 10.78
N VAL A 61 6.92 -15.75 9.80
CA VAL A 61 7.18 -17.20 9.88
C VAL A 61 8.67 -17.50 9.93
N LEU A 62 9.49 -16.74 9.21
CA LEU A 62 10.95 -16.88 9.20
C LEU A 62 11.63 -16.22 10.42
N GLY A 63 10.89 -15.49 11.26
CA GLY A 63 11.45 -14.75 12.39
C GLY A 63 12.37 -13.60 11.97
N ILE A 64 12.17 -13.03 10.78
CA ILE A 64 12.94 -11.89 10.27
C ILE A 64 12.09 -10.61 10.26
N GLU A 65 12.76 -9.47 10.36
CA GLU A 65 12.10 -8.17 10.28
C GLU A 65 11.59 -7.90 8.85
N VAL A 66 10.41 -7.28 8.77
CA VAL A 66 9.84 -6.84 7.48
C VAL A 66 10.57 -5.58 7.01
N SER A 67 11.27 -5.68 5.88
CA SER A 67 12.10 -4.59 5.35
C SER A 67 11.61 -4.12 3.98
N LEU A 68 11.30 -2.82 3.86
CA LEU A 68 10.89 -2.20 2.59
C LEU A 68 11.94 -2.35 1.48
N PRO A 69 13.24 -2.06 1.69
CA PRO A 69 14.26 -2.31 0.67
C PRO A 69 14.29 -3.76 0.15
N VAL A 70 14.15 -4.74 1.05
CA VAL A 70 14.10 -6.16 0.66
C VAL A 70 12.85 -6.45 -0.16
N PHE A 71 11.70 -5.92 0.22
CA PHE A 71 10.47 -6.04 -0.58
C PHE A 71 10.66 -5.44 -1.98
N LEU A 72 11.18 -4.22 -2.06
CA LEU A 72 11.40 -3.51 -3.32
C LEU A 72 12.43 -4.21 -4.23
N HIS A 73 13.28 -5.09 -3.70
CA HIS A 73 14.19 -5.92 -4.50
C HIS A 73 13.45 -7.01 -5.28
N PHE A 74 12.51 -7.71 -4.63
CA PHE A 74 11.80 -8.85 -5.21
C PHE A 74 10.62 -8.46 -6.10
N TYR A 75 10.10 -7.24 -5.97
CA TYR A 75 8.94 -6.78 -6.72
C TYR A 75 9.25 -5.60 -7.63
N GLN A 76 8.31 -5.33 -8.52
CA GLN A 76 8.25 -4.12 -9.33
C GLN A 76 6.81 -3.59 -9.32
N LEU A 77 6.67 -2.28 -9.40
CA LEU A 77 5.37 -1.62 -9.46
C LEU A 77 5.19 -0.94 -10.81
N LYS A 78 4.07 -1.22 -11.47
CA LYS A 78 3.68 -0.58 -12.73
C LYS A 78 2.43 0.26 -12.52
N VAL A 79 2.42 1.43 -13.15
CA VAL A 79 1.21 2.26 -13.26
C VAL A 79 0.39 1.72 -14.43
N GLY A 80 -0.89 1.40 -14.17
CA GLY A 80 -1.82 0.99 -15.21
C GLY A 80 -2.09 2.10 -16.23
N VAL A 81 -2.59 1.72 -17.41
CA VAL A 81 -2.98 2.65 -18.49
C VAL A 81 -4.19 3.49 -18.06
N PRO A 82 -4.34 4.76 -18.51
CA PRO A 82 -5.44 5.65 -18.11
C PRO A 82 -6.83 5.00 -18.29
N ARG A 83 -7.79 5.14 -17.35
CA ARG A 83 -8.29 6.39 -16.73
C ARG A 83 -8.17 6.52 -15.20
N TYR A 84 -7.55 5.56 -14.49
CA TYR A 84 -7.51 5.54 -13.01
C TYR A 84 -6.18 5.05 -12.44
N ASP A 85 -5.05 5.19 -13.16
CA ASP A 85 -3.66 4.99 -12.68
C ASP A 85 -3.46 3.90 -11.60
N ILE A 86 -4.14 2.76 -11.73
CA ILE A 86 -4.13 1.71 -10.70
C ILE A 86 -2.73 1.08 -10.69
N LEU A 87 -2.18 0.98 -9.49
CA LEU A 87 -0.83 0.51 -9.23
C LEU A 87 -0.82 -1.00 -9.01
N SER A 88 -0.11 -1.72 -9.88
CA SER A 88 -0.06 -3.18 -9.87
C SER A 88 1.36 -3.67 -9.59
N LEU A 89 1.51 -4.43 -8.52
CA LEU A 89 2.73 -5.14 -8.18
C LEU A 89 2.85 -6.43 -8.99
N SER A 90 4.09 -6.77 -9.33
CA SER A 90 4.46 -8.06 -9.91
C SER A 90 5.88 -8.42 -9.47
N GLY A 91 6.29 -9.67 -9.66
CA GLY A 91 7.67 -10.07 -9.44
C GLY A 91 8.64 -9.23 -10.28
N SER A 92 9.80 -8.91 -9.71
CA SER A 92 10.87 -8.19 -10.42
C SER A 92 11.48 -9.08 -11.50
N ARG A 93 12.32 -8.48 -12.37
CA ARG A 93 13.08 -9.25 -13.38
C ARG A 93 14.05 -10.26 -12.77
N GLY A 94 14.45 -10.07 -11.51
CA GLY A 94 15.34 -10.97 -10.78
C GLY A 94 14.65 -12.16 -10.14
N GLY A 95 13.32 -12.28 -10.27
CA GLY A 95 12.49 -13.29 -9.62
C GLY A 95 11.72 -12.70 -8.44
N GLY A 96 10.39 -12.89 -8.44
CA GLY A 96 9.53 -12.54 -7.31
C GLY A 96 9.35 -13.72 -6.34
N LEU A 97 9.16 -13.43 -5.06
CA LEU A 97 8.97 -14.48 -4.03
C LEU A 97 7.64 -15.22 -4.16
N PHE A 98 6.61 -14.53 -4.68
CA PHE A 98 5.27 -15.09 -4.82
C PHE A 98 4.78 -14.94 -6.25
N THR A 99 3.95 -15.88 -6.68
CA THR A 99 3.16 -15.78 -7.90
C THR A 99 1.72 -15.43 -7.56
N LEU A 100 1.03 -14.77 -8.49
CA LEU A 100 -0.37 -14.45 -8.31
C LEU A 100 -1.20 -15.73 -8.25
N TYR A 101 -1.99 -15.89 -7.19
CA TYR A 101 -2.99 -16.96 -7.12
C TYR A 101 -4.05 -16.79 -8.23
N SER A 102 -4.47 -15.55 -8.49
CA SER A 102 -5.38 -15.21 -9.59
C SER A 102 -4.90 -13.97 -10.33
N GLN A 103 -4.72 -14.09 -11.64
CA GLN A 103 -4.30 -12.98 -12.51
C GLN A 103 -5.39 -11.94 -12.73
N SER A 104 -6.64 -12.22 -12.34
CA SER A 104 -7.78 -11.34 -12.61
C SER A 104 -8.71 -11.21 -11.43
N TYR A 105 -8.26 -10.51 -10.37
CA TYR A 105 -9.19 -10.04 -9.36
C TYR A 105 -10.09 -8.96 -10.02
N LYS A 106 -11.27 -9.38 -10.48
CA LYS A 106 -12.22 -8.54 -11.22
C LYS A 106 -13.29 -7.97 -10.29
N ASN A 107 -13.98 -6.93 -10.74
CA ASN A 107 -15.16 -6.35 -10.07
C ASN A 107 -14.93 -5.78 -8.65
N PHE A 108 -13.68 -5.61 -8.22
CA PHE A 108 -13.36 -5.05 -6.89
C PHE A 108 -13.81 -3.60 -6.67
N LYS A 109 -14.08 -2.86 -7.75
CA LYS A 109 -14.44 -1.44 -7.71
C LYS A 109 -15.90 -1.16 -7.34
N GLN A 110 -16.69 -2.20 -7.07
CA GLN A 110 -18.14 -2.07 -6.83
C GLN A 110 -18.47 -1.61 -5.40
N GLU A 111 -17.63 -1.95 -4.43
CA GLU A 111 -17.90 -1.72 -3.02
C GLU A 111 -16.68 -1.08 -2.35
N PHE A 112 -16.89 0.03 -1.64
CA PHE A 112 -15.85 0.79 -0.98
C PHE A 112 -16.30 1.29 0.39
N PHE A 113 -15.33 1.48 1.27
CA PHE A 113 -15.50 2.18 2.54
C PHE A 113 -14.79 3.52 2.49
N ARG A 114 -15.39 4.51 3.15
CA ARG A 114 -14.73 5.75 3.54
C ARG A 114 -14.27 5.60 4.99
N VAL A 115 -12.96 5.62 5.21
CA VAL A 115 -12.37 5.60 6.55
C VAL A 115 -12.08 7.03 6.93
N ALA A 116 -12.82 7.55 7.90
CA ALA A 116 -12.69 8.92 8.39
C ALA A 116 -12.08 8.93 9.80
N LEU A 117 -11.17 9.87 10.04
CA LEU A 117 -10.52 10.07 11.33
C LEU A 117 -11.37 11.03 12.16
N VAL A 118 -12.01 10.53 13.22
CA VAL A 118 -12.90 11.30 14.09
C VAL A 118 -12.17 11.59 15.40
N ASP A 119 -12.18 12.85 15.83
CA ASP A 119 -11.59 13.32 17.08
C ASP A 119 -10.10 12.94 17.27
N VAL A 120 -9.34 12.92 16.17
CA VAL A 120 -7.92 12.57 16.16
C VAL A 120 -7.05 13.83 16.27
N ASP A 121 -6.16 13.88 17.26
CA ASP A 121 -5.09 14.88 17.32
C ASP A 121 -3.88 14.41 16.48
N PRO A 122 -3.50 15.10 15.40
CA PRO A 122 -2.34 14.77 14.58
C PRO A 122 -1.02 14.64 15.35
N MET A 123 -0.87 15.31 16.49
CA MET A 123 0.36 15.31 17.28
C MET A 123 0.45 14.10 18.22
N GLU A 124 -0.69 13.54 18.62
CA GLU A 124 -0.76 12.42 19.58
C GLU A 124 -1.12 11.09 18.91
N ASP A 125 -1.70 11.13 17.71
CA ASP A 125 -2.13 9.93 17.00
C ASP A 125 -0.97 9.15 16.38
N GLY A 126 -0.68 7.99 16.94
CA GLY A 126 0.30 7.05 16.40
C GLY A 126 -0.23 6.18 15.26
N ALA A 127 -1.53 6.16 14.99
CA ALA A 127 -2.14 5.24 14.02
C ALA A 127 -2.02 5.75 12.57
N PHE A 128 -2.27 7.03 12.36
CA PHE A 128 -2.31 7.67 11.04
C PHE A 128 -1.37 8.87 10.91
N TYR A 129 -0.84 9.37 12.02
CA TYR A 129 0.15 10.43 12.04
C TYR A 129 1.50 9.99 12.62
N PHE A 130 2.54 10.70 12.21
CA PHE A 130 3.89 10.61 12.78
C PHE A 130 4.46 12.03 12.87
N GLY A 131 4.56 12.56 14.10
CA GLY A 131 5.02 13.92 14.34
C GLY A 131 4.16 14.99 13.65
N GLY A 132 2.84 14.83 13.65
CA GLY A 132 1.90 15.76 12.99
C GLY A 132 1.76 15.57 11.48
N LEU A 133 2.56 14.71 10.86
CA LEU A 133 2.49 14.41 9.42
C LEU A 133 1.73 13.10 9.17
N LEU A 134 0.98 13.05 8.08
CA LEU A 134 0.29 11.82 7.67
C LEU A 134 1.31 10.71 7.40
N ARG A 135 1.00 9.50 7.90
CA ARG A 135 1.80 8.29 7.66
C ARG A 135 1.70 7.78 6.23
N PHE A 136 0.74 8.22 5.44
CA PHE A 136 0.59 7.89 4.02
C PHE A 136 -0.37 8.90 3.34
N PRO A 137 -0.37 9.00 2.00
CA PRO A 137 -1.33 9.84 1.29
C PRO A 137 -2.77 9.39 1.52
N PHE A 138 -3.65 10.34 1.86
CA PHE A 138 -5.09 10.07 2.06
C PHE A 138 -5.93 10.27 0.79
N TYR A 139 -5.45 11.12 -0.11
CA TYR A 139 -6.16 11.52 -1.33
C TYR A 139 -5.39 11.13 -2.58
N TRP A 140 -6.15 10.86 -3.65
CA TRP A 140 -5.64 10.33 -4.90
C TRP A 140 -4.41 11.09 -5.40
N SER A 141 -3.31 10.37 -5.57
CA SER A 141 -2.06 10.94 -6.05
C SER A 141 -2.03 10.95 -7.59
N PRO A 142 -1.82 12.11 -8.23
CA PRO A 142 -1.80 12.22 -9.69
C PRO A 142 -0.49 11.73 -10.31
N ARG A 143 0.56 11.51 -9.50
CA ARG A 143 1.89 11.08 -9.94
C ARG A 143 2.44 10.04 -8.97
N PRO A 144 1.90 8.80 -9.01
CA PRO A 144 2.47 7.71 -8.24
C PRO A 144 3.83 7.30 -8.81
N LEU A 145 4.71 6.81 -7.94
CA LEU A 145 6.05 6.35 -8.31
C LEU A 145 6.00 4.88 -8.77
N SER A 146 6.54 4.59 -9.96
CA SER A 146 6.83 3.24 -10.41
C SER A 146 8.29 2.85 -10.12
N PHE A 147 8.55 1.55 -9.98
CA PHE A 147 9.91 1.04 -9.77
C PHE A 147 10.08 -0.37 -10.36
N HIS A 148 11.33 -0.74 -10.66
CA HIS A 148 11.69 -1.97 -11.36
C HIS A 148 12.72 -2.83 -10.60
N GLY A 149 12.44 -3.19 -9.34
CA GLY A 149 13.37 -3.94 -8.50
C GLY A 149 14.60 -3.11 -8.09
N LEU A 150 14.94 -3.05 -6.80
CA LEU A 150 16.22 -2.47 -6.39
C LEU A 150 17.37 -3.40 -6.83
N GLY A 151 18.37 -2.86 -7.53
CA GLY A 151 19.52 -3.64 -8.00
C GLY A 151 20.34 -4.25 -6.84
N LYS A 152 21.11 -5.32 -7.14
CA LYS A 152 21.91 -6.07 -6.15
C LYS A 152 22.87 -5.24 -5.28
N GLY A 153 23.19 -4.01 -5.66
CA GLY A 153 24.15 -3.15 -4.95
C GLY A 153 23.59 -2.28 -3.82
N SER A 154 22.28 -2.32 -3.53
CA SER A 154 21.66 -1.40 -2.55
C SER A 154 21.08 -2.09 -1.30
N LEU A 155 21.22 -3.41 -1.17
CA LEU A 155 20.81 -4.13 0.02
C LEU A 155 21.95 -4.06 1.04
N THR A 156 21.95 -3.03 1.88
CA THR A 156 22.70 -3.04 3.14
C THR A 156 21.77 -3.56 4.22
N VAL A 157 22.18 -4.65 4.86
CA VAL A 157 21.53 -5.26 6.04
C VAL A 157 22.00 -4.52 7.28
#